data_AF-A0A3Q1I1C9-F1
#
_entry.id   AF-A0A3Q1I1C9-F1
#
_cell.length_a   1.000
_cell.length_b   1.000
_cell.length_c   1.000
_cell.angle_alpha   90.00
_cell.angle_beta   90.00
_cell.angle_gamma   90.00
#
_symmetry.space_group_name_H-M   'P 1'
#
loop_
_entity.id
_entity.type
_entity.pdbx_description
1 polymer ?
#
loop_
_entity_poly.entity_id
_entity_poly.type
_entity_poly.pdbx_seq_one_letter_code
_entity_poly.pdbx_strand_id
1 'polypeptide(L)'
;MKCPELQKQALLTIHSICEKREDNVDLLRQLGGVVFVYNLSKSSIVHSEVKETALFTLGTLAEANVYCKNSLCRKETFLDLAGCLMKEDIPLTQKRVSVYLLFVLVFNNVYFCRTTFPLATGATLKFAGATQAYQLWTSVSSALCGCVNNPQNEEGQRICVAAFPIVKVWLQQISLPRTEIFQPICSFIAMTVANNSCVQESFSASGGLKTLTLALVRVASAADISLLSCQLSVIISKTLSACITDNSTLASGLAQYGIVSHLFCLLTSPHLDPEDRLSVLLTLGHCTEASEEHQSQLVQCGGLPLIITLLAEDTSEEVRKAATFVLQACKQASKFKHNSLILHIITFQSQYYKYECFIKFSAFTCVLRMLYRCSWFHLGCVLPFEEATSRTFATLQSSCQHSCDMHKVLQEATEKFRRRHCNLLLRKEHHDNTMENIHPERAEPRRCSESWRSKSKRKRMDFSREEVHYLLSGVKKYGFSWNSILWSYPFKPGRTSVGLAKKYRRLMVMRQS
;
A
#
# COMPACT_ATOMS: atom_id res chain seq x y z
N MET A 1 40.53 -3.95 40.51
CA MET A 1 40.21 -5.40 40.57
C MET A 1 41.09 -6.13 39.56
N LYS A 2 41.65 -7.30 39.89
CA LYS A 2 42.84 -7.85 39.18
C LYS A 2 42.57 -8.76 37.96
N CYS A 3 41.33 -9.15 37.67
CA CYS A 3 41.03 -10.03 36.53
C CYS A 3 39.69 -9.68 35.86
N PRO A 4 39.70 -8.82 34.82
CA PRO A 4 38.49 -8.41 34.08
C PRO A 4 37.79 -9.57 33.36
N GLU A 5 38.55 -10.52 32.81
CA GLU A 5 37.97 -11.63 32.05
C GLU A 5 37.11 -12.55 32.92
N LEU A 6 37.57 -12.87 34.13
CA LEU A 6 36.78 -13.65 35.08
C LEU A 6 35.52 -12.91 35.55
N GLN A 7 35.56 -11.58 35.66
CA GLN A 7 34.38 -10.79 36.02
C GLN A 7 33.33 -10.80 34.90
N LYS A 8 33.78 -10.62 33.65
CA LYS A 8 32.95 -10.74 32.47
C LYS A 8 32.32 -12.14 32.39
N GLN A 9 33.12 -13.19 32.56
CA GLN A 9 32.62 -14.57 32.55
C GLN A 9 31.59 -14.81 33.66
N ALA A 10 31.82 -14.27 34.87
CA ALA A 10 30.87 -14.37 35.96
C ALA A 10 29.54 -13.67 35.64
N LEU A 11 29.56 -12.47 35.06
CA LEU A 11 28.36 -11.75 34.64
C LEU A 11 27.59 -12.48 33.53
N LEU A 12 28.28 -13.03 32.54
CA LEU A 12 27.66 -13.86 31.48
C LEU A 12 27.04 -15.14 32.05
N THR A 13 27.69 -15.74 33.05
CA THR A 13 27.16 -16.92 33.75
C THR A 13 25.90 -16.57 34.53
N ILE A 14 25.90 -15.43 35.25
CA ILE A 14 24.70 -14.91 35.94
C ILE A 14 23.55 -14.71 34.95
N HIS A 15 23.83 -14.07 33.80
CA HIS A 15 22.85 -13.88 32.74
C HIS A 15 22.26 -15.23 32.27
N SER A 16 23.10 -16.22 31.94
CA SER A 16 22.63 -17.54 31.48
C SER A 16 21.81 -18.30 32.53
N ILE A 17 22.12 -18.14 33.82
CA ILE A 17 21.32 -18.72 34.91
C ILE A 17 19.94 -18.05 34.98
N CYS A 18 19.90 -16.72 34.84
CA CYS A 18 18.68 -15.93 34.92
C CYS A 18 17.76 -16.11 33.69
N GLU A 19 18.34 -16.27 32.50
CA GLU A 19 17.60 -16.50 31.25
C GLU A 19 16.75 -17.78 31.30
N LYS A 20 17.23 -18.83 32.00
CA LYS A 20 16.56 -20.13 32.05
C LYS A 20 15.28 -20.16 32.90
N ARG A 21 15.20 -19.32 33.93
CA ARG A 21 14.07 -19.31 34.89
C ARG A 21 13.87 -17.93 35.49
N GLU A 22 12.65 -17.41 35.41
CA GLU A 22 12.28 -16.12 35.99
C GLU A 22 12.51 -16.07 37.51
N ASP A 23 12.29 -17.18 38.23
CA ASP A 23 12.57 -17.30 39.68
C ASP A 23 14.01 -16.92 40.05
N ASN A 24 14.98 -17.20 39.17
CA ASN A 24 16.39 -16.89 39.40
C ASN A 24 16.64 -15.38 39.33
N VAL A 25 15.88 -14.66 38.50
CA VAL A 25 15.94 -13.20 38.39
C VAL A 25 15.45 -12.57 39.70
N ASP A 26 14.36 -13.09 40.26
CA ASP A 26 13.84 -12.62 41.55
C ASP A 26 14.79 -12.92 42.71
N LEU A 27 15.40 -14.11 42.72
CA LEU A 27 16.41 -14.46 43.71
C LEU A 27 17.61 -13.50 43.64
N LEU A 28 18.15 -13.25 42.44
CA LEU A 28 19.25 -12.31 42.24
C LEU A 28 18.88 -10.89 42.72
N ARG A 29 17.66 -10.44 42.44
CA ARG A 29 17.15 -9.15 42.92
C ARG A 29 17.08 -9.09 44.45
N GLN A 30 16.54 -10.12 45.10
CA GLN A 30 16.42 -10.19 46.57
C GLN A 30 17.79 -10.20 47.26
N LEU A 31 18.80 -10.83 46.63
CA LEU A 31 20.18 -10.83 47.11
C LEU A 31 20.92 -9.49 46.89
N GLY A 32 20.25 -8.47 46.33
CA GLY A 32 20.87 -7.18 46.01
C GLY A 32 21.76 -7.21 44.76
N GLY A 33 21.73 -8.30 43.99
CA GLY A 33 22.56 -8.49 42.80
C GLY A 33 22.34 -7.43 41.73
N VAL A 34 21.10 -6.99 41.52
CA VAL A 34 20.78 -5.91 40.55
C VAL A 34 21.49 -4.60 40.92
N VAL A 35 21.45 -4.23 42.21
CA VAL A 35 22.12 -3.02 42.72
C VAL A 35 23.64 -3.15 42.60
N PHE A 36 24.18 -4.33 42.89
CA PHE A 36 25.60 -4.63 42.72
C PHE A 36 26.06 -4.46 41.27
N VAL A 37 25.35 -5.06 40.31
CA VAL A 37 25.68 -4.98 38.89
C VAL A 37 25.54 -3.54 38.37
N TYR A 38 24.55 -2.77 38.85
CA TYR A 38 24.42 -1.35 38.55
C TYR A 38 25.59 -0.51 39.08
N ASN A 39 26.03 -0.77 40.31
CA ASN A 39 27.22 -0.09 40.85
C ASN A 39 28.51 -0.47 40.10
N LEU A 40 28.58 -1.71 39.60
CA LEU A 40 29.70 -2.19 38.80
C LEU A 40 29.78 -1.45 37.45
N SER A 41 28.64 -1.18 36.80
CA SER A 41 28.60 -0.51 35.49
C SER A 41 29.03 0.96 35.56
N LYS A 42 28.79 1.65 36.68
CA LYS A 42 29.17 3.07 36.90
C LYS A 42 30.54 3.28 37.54
N SER A 43 31.19 2.22 38.02
CA SER A 43 32.45 2.32 38.75
C SER A 43 33.57 2.91 37.87
N SER A 44 34.35 3.85 38.42
CA SER A 44 35.51 4.44 37.72
C SER A 44 36.71 3.49 37.64
N ILE A 45 36.76 2.46 38.49
CA ILE A 45 37.93 1.58 38.70
C ILE A 45 37.81 0.27 37.89
N VAL A 46 36.64 0.01 37.32
CA VAL A 46 36.33 -1.22 36.58
C VAL A 46 36.72 -1.08 35.11
N HIS A 47 37.19 -2.16 34.49
CA HIS A 47 37.55 -2.20 33.08
C HIS A 47 36.32 -2.02 32.17
N SER A 48 36.48 -1.39 30.99
CA SER A 48 35.36 -1.07 30.08
C SER A 48 34.51 -2.30 29.74
N GLU A 49 35.15 -3.41 29.35
CA GLU A 49 34.44 -4.64 28.98
C GLU A 49 33.55 -5.21 30.09
N VAL A 50 33.94 -5.00 31.36
CA VAL A 50 33.13 -5.43 32.52
C VAL A 50 31.95 -4.49 32.70
N LYS A 51 32.13 -3.18 32.46
CA LYS A 51 31.01 -2.21 32.48
C LYS A 51 30.01 -2.51 31.36
N GLU A 52 30.50 -2.82 30.18
CA GLU A 52 29.70 -3.21 29.02
C GLU A 52 28.85 -4.45 29.33
N THR A 53 29.50 -5.49 29.87
CA THR A 53 28.83 -6.74 30.26
C THR A 53 27.83 -6.48 31.39
N ALA A 54 28.16 -5.63 32.36
CA ALA A 54 27.24 -5.27 33.45
C ALA A 54 25.99 -4.54 32.92
N LEU A 55 26.14 -3.57 32.01
CA LEU A 55 25.03 -2.86 31.37
C LEU A 55 24.13 -3.82 30.57
N PHE A 56 24.75 -4.73 29.81
CA PHE A 56 24.02 -5.78 29.10
C PHE A 56 23.23 -6.68 30.05
N THR A 57 23.88 -7.20 31.11
CA THR A 57 23.22 -8.03 32.13
C THR A 57 22.03 -7.30 32.75
N LEU A 58 22.18 -6.03 33.12
CA LEU A 58 21.06 -5.23 33.66
C LEU A 58 19.90 -5.11 32.68
N GLY A 59 20.18 -4.90 31.39
CA GLY A 59 19.15 -4.84 30.36
C GLY A 59 18.36 -6.14 30.29
N THR A 60 19.05 -7.27 30.25
CA THR A 60 18.41 -8.60 30.18
C THR A 60 17.59 -8.92 31.44
N LEU A 61 18.06 -8.54 32.62
CA LEU A 61 17.32 -8.72 33.88
C LEU A 61 16.07 -7.83 33.93
N ALA A 62 16.16 -6.59 33.47
CA ALA A 62 15.04 -5.67 33.41
C ALA A 62 14.00 -6.09 32.35
N GLU A 63 14.44 -6.72 31.26
CA GLU A 63 13.56 -7.25 30.22
C GLU A 63 12.79 -8.47 30.72
N ALA A 64 13.47 -9.37 31.44
CA ALA A 64 12.88 -10.60 31.95
C ALA A 64 11.96 -10.40 33.17
N ASN A 65 12.12 -9.32 33.95
CA ASN A 65 11.40 -9.16 35.22
C ASN A 65 11.02 -7.69 35.51
N VAL A 66 9.72 -7.45 35.68
CA VAL A 66 9.15 -6.11 35.91
C VAL A 66 9.67 -5.46 37.20
N TYR A 67 9.96 -6.25 38.24
CA TYR A 67 10.49 -5.70 39.49
C TYR A 67 11.94 -5.24 39.35
N CYS A 68 12.77 -5.96 38.59
CA CYS A 68 14.12 -5.53 38.24
C CYS A 68 14.07 -4.21 37.47
N LYS A 69 13.21 -4.13 36.45
CA LYS A 69 12.96 -2.91 35.69
C LYS A 69 12.56 -1.74 36.59
N ASN A 70 11.54 -1.92 37.43
CA ASN A 70 11.08 -0.87 38.35
C ASN A 70 12.18 -0.43 39.32
N SER A 71 13.03 -1.36 39.79
CA SER A 71 14.15 -1.02 40.68
C SER A 71 15.21 -0.14 40.00
N LEU A 72 15.37 -0.28 38.69
CA LEU A 72 16.31 0.45 37.84
C LEU A 72 15.71 1.74 37.26
N CYS A 73 14.39 1.88 37.19
CA CYS A 73 13.68 3.08 36.75
C CYS A 73 13.78 4.23 37.78
N ARG A 74 15.00 4.69 38.06
CA ARG A 74 15.31 5.81 38.94
C ARG A 74 15.89 6.96 38.12
N LYS A 75 15.62 8.20 38.55
CA LYS A 75 16.18 9.42 37.93
C LYS A 75 17.70 9.34 37.77
N GLU A 76 18.39 8.82 38.78
CA GLU A 76 19.84 8.62 38.79
C GLU A 76 20.32 7.68 37.67
N THR A 77 19.64 6.55 37.47
CA THR A 77 19.94 5.60 36.39
C THR A 77 19.86 6.28 35.02
N PHE A 78 18.83 7.07 34.78
CA PHE A 78 18.67 7.79 33.52
C PHE A 78 19.74 8.87 33.32
N LEU A 79 20.12 9.58 34.37
CA LEU A 79 21.22 10.56 34.31
C LEU A 79 22.57 9.89 34.04
N ASP A 80 22.84 8.76 34.67
CA ASP A 80 24.07 7.98 34.45
C ASP A 80 24.16 7.47 33.01
N LEU A 81 23.04 6.95 32.47
CA LEU A 81 22.95 6.50 31.07
C LEU A 81 23.10 7.66 30.09
N ALA A 82 22.43 8.79 30.33
CA ALA A 82 22.58 9.98 29.50
C ALA A 82 24.02 10.50 29.51
N GLY A 83 24.66 10.52 30.70
CA GLY A 83 26.06 10.88 30.85
C GLY A 83 27.00 9.94 30.09
N CYS A 84 26.69 8.64 30.05
CA CYS A 84 27.42 7.65 29.25
C CYS A 84 27.34 7.95 27.74
N LEU A 85 26.15 8.33 27.25
CA LEU A 85 25.93 8.63 25.83
C LEU A 85 26.56 9.94 25.37
N MET A 86 26.65 10.94 26.26
CA MET A 86 27.19 12.27 25.95
C MET A 86 28.71 12.36 25.94
N LYS A 87 29.42 11.45 26.61
CA LYS A 87 30.89 11.46 26.67
C LYS A 87 31.50 10.94 25.36
N GLU A 88 32.46 11.66 24.80
CA GLU A 88 33.14 11.26 23.56
C GLU A 88 34.01 10.01 23.75
N ASP A 89 34.74 9.92 24.88
CA ASP A 89 35.73 8.86 25.17
C ASP A 89 35.14 7.48 25.53
N ILE A 90 33.81 7.33 25.54
CA ILE A 90 33.16 6.06 25.89
C ILE A 90 33.13 5.13 24.66
N PRO A 91 33.56 3.85 24.79
CA PRO A 91 33.53 2.90 23.69
C PRO A 91 32.13 2.72 23.09
N LEU A 92 32.08 2.53 21.77
CA LEU A 92 30.82 2.38 21.04
C LEU A 92 29.97 1.22 21.59
N THR A 93 30.59 0.08 21.92
CA THR A 93 29.90 -1.06 22.53
C THR A 93 29.19 -0.65 23.82
N GLN A 94 29.87 0.09 24.68
CA GLN A 94 29.31 0.59 25.93
C GLN A 94 28.13 1.56 25.69
N LYS A 95 28.24 2.45 24.69
CA LYS A 95 27.12 3.32 24.30
C LYS A 95 25.93 2.50 23.80
N ARG A 96 26.15 1.47 22.97
CA ARG A 96 25.08 0.63 22.43
C ARG A 96 24.35 -0.17 23.51
N VAL A 97 25.06 -0.79 24.45
CA VAL A 97 24.41 -1.51 25.57
C VAL A 97 23.73 -0.54 26.54
N SER A 98 24.22 0.70 26.67
CA SER A 98 23.52 1.76 27.42
C SER A 98 22.20 2.16 26.76
N VAL A 99 22.17 2.26 25.42
CA VAL A 99 20.94 2.49 24.65
C VAL A 99 19.97 1.31 24.81
N TYR A 100 20.46 0.07 24.79
CA TYR A 100 19.64 -1.11 25.03
C TYR A 100 19.02 -1.11 26.44
N LEU A 101 19.81 -0.85 27.49
CA LEU A 101 19.26 -0.73 28.84
C LEU A 101 18.25 0.42 28.93
N LEU A 102 18.56 1.58 28.36
CA LEU A 102 17.64 2.71 28.31
C LEU A 102 16.31 2.33 27.62
N PHE A 103 16.38 1.62 26.49
CA PHE A 103 15.22 1.09 25.79
C PHE A 103 14.36 0.22 26.70
N VAL A 104 14.96 -0.79 27.33
CA VAL A 104 14.25 -1.72 28.22
C VAL A 104 13.58 -0.97 29.39
N LEU A 105 14.23 0.04 29.95
CA LEU A 105 13.69 0.83 31.06
C LEU A 105 12.54 1.74 30.62
N VAL A 106 12.66 2.42 29.48
CA VAL A 106 11.65 3.36 28.95
C VAL A 106 10.47 2.64 28.30
N PHE A 107 10.66 1.40 27.83
CA PHE A 107 9.58 0.53 27.37
C PHE A 107 8.47 0.52 28.44
N ASN A 108 7.24 0.93 28.12
CA ASN A 108 6.11 1.08 29.07
C ASN A 108 6.26 2.14 30.20
N ASN A 109 7.31 2.96 30.25
CA ASN A 109 7.54 3.99 31.29
C ASN A 109 7.84 5.38 30.67
N VAL A 110 6.84 5.94 30.01
CA VAL A 110 6.96 7.09 29.11
C VAL A 110 7.30 8.41 29.83
N TYR A 111 6.95 8.54 31.12
CA TYR A 111 7.13 9.76 31.91
C TYR A 111 8.60 10.22 32.03
N PHE A 112 9.58 9.31 31.92
CA PHE A 112 11.00 9.64 32.09
C PHE A 112 11.73 10.03 30.81
N CYS A 113 11.13 9.84 29.63
CA CYS A 113 11.78 10.17 28.35
C CYS A 113 11.93 11.70 28.14
N ARG A 114 11.06 12.52 28.75
CA ARG A 114 11.06 14.01 28.60
C ARG A 114 12.30 14.72 29.17
N THR A 115 12.97 14.17 30.19
CA THR A 115 14.01 14.91 30.95
C THR A 115 15.44 14.43 30.71
N THR A 116 15.60 13.26 30.07
CA THR A 116 16.88 12.55 30.07
C THR A 116 17.32 12.05 28.70
N PHE A 117 16.49 12.13 27.66
CA PHE A 117 16.98 11.80 26.33
C PHE A 117 17.91 12.93 25.83
N PRO A 118 19.18 12.62 25.54
CA PRO A 118 20.17 13.61 25.14
C PRO A 118 19.95 14.04 23.68
N LEU A 119 18.84 14.72 23.40
CA LEU A 119 18.64 15.44 22.14
C LEU A 119 18.84 16.96 22.28
N ALA A 120 18.95 17.44 23.51
CA ALA A 120 18.80 18.87 23.82
C ALA A 120 20.04 19.75 23.61
N THR A 121 21.19 19.22 23.18
CA THR A 121 22.37 20.09 22.99
C THR A 121 23.20 19.64 21.80
N GLY A 122 22.99 20.33 20.67
CA GLY A 122 24.10 20.85 19.86
C GLY A 122 25.12 19.85 19.34
N ALA A 123 24.75 18.59 19.14
CA ALA A 123 25.57 17.63 18.41
C ALA A 123 25.54 17.99 16.91
N THR A 124 26.19 19.11 16.60
CA THR A 124 26.88 19.31 15.33
C THR A 124 27.94 18.22 15.32
N LEU A 125 27.53 17.00 14.95
CA LEU A 125 28.35 15.80 14.91
C LEU A 125 29.50 16.10 13.95
N LYS A 126 30.63 16.56 14.50
CA LYS A 126 31.86 16.74 13.75
C LYS A 126 32.20 15.38 13.16
N PHE A 127 32.41 15.39 11.86
CA PHE A 127 32.45 14.23 10.97
C PHE A 127 33.59 13.23 11.20
N ALA A 128 34.38 13.40 12.26
CA ALA A 128 35.46 12.50 12.64
C ALA A 128 34.87 11.33 13.47
N GLY A 129 34.25 10.37 12.78
CA GLY A 129 33.62 9.19 13.44
C GLY A 129 32.30 8.72 12.83
N ALA A 130 31.99 9.12 11.59
CA ALA A 130 30.71 8.89 10.92
C ALA A 130 30.15 7.46 11.09
N THR A 131 30.98 6.42 10.88
CA THR A 131 30.55 5.01 10.98
C THR A 131 30.10 4.61 12.39
N GLN A 132 30.78 5.10 13.43
CA GLN A 132 30.41 4.81 14.83
C GLN A 132 29.12 5.53 15.22
N ALA A 133 28.96 6.78 14.77
CA ALA A 133 27.74 7.55 14.96
C ALA A 133 26.53 6.87 14.31
N TYR A 134 26.72 6.25 13.13
CA TYR A 134 25.68 5.50 12.42
C TYR A 134 25.24 4.25 13.17
N GLN A 135 26.17 3.43 13.63
CA GLN A 135 25.86 2.22 14.40
C GLN A 135 25.17 2.54 15.73
N LEU A 136 25.59 3.63 16.38
CA LEU A 136 24.91 4.12 17.57
C LEU A 136 23.50 4.58 17.24
N TRP A 137 23.31 5.33 16.15
CA TRP A 137 21.99 5.78 15.73
C TRP A 137 21.05 4.63 15.41
N THR A 138 21.49 3.59 14.70
CA THR A 138 20.65 2.42 14.45
C THR A 138 20.11 1.83 15.76
N SER A 139 20.95 1.79 16.79
CA SER A 139 20.54 1.33 18.13
C SER A 139 19.54 2.28 18.79
N VAL A 140 19.79 3.60 18.72
CA VAL A 140 18.90 4.65 19.27
C VAL A 140 17.57 4.67 18.55
N SER A 141 17.58 4.57 17.23
CA SER A 141 16.41 4.54 16.37
C SER A 141 15.52 3.36 16.73
N SER A 142 16.07 2.15 16.82
CA SER A 142 15.31 0.96 17.24
C SER A 142 14.71 1.12 18.62
N ALA A 143 15.46 1.69 19.57
CA ALA A 143 14.97 1.98 20.91
C ALA A 143 13.78 2.95 20.91
N LEU A 144 13.92 4.08 20.21
CA LEU A 144 12.85 5.07 20.07
C LEU A 144 11.63 4.50 19.36
N CYS A 145 11.84 3.69 18.32
CA CYS A 145 10.77 3.00 17.59
C CYS A 145 9.96 2.08 18.51
N GLY A 146 10.62 1.27 19.34
CA GLY A 146 9.91 0.42 20.30
C GLY A 146 9.19 1.21 21.40
N CYS A 147 9.65 2.44 21.72
CA CYS A 147 8.95 3.32 22.65
C CYS A 147 7.66 3.94 22.07
N VAL A 148 7.56 4.06 20.74
CA VAL A 148 6.38 4.64 20.08
C VAL A 148 5.38 3.59 19.59
N ASN A 149 5.82 2.37 19.28
CA ASN A 149 5.04 1.39 18.49
C ASN A 149 4.91 -0.01 19.11
N ASN A 150 4.98 -0.16 20.44
CA ASN A 150 4.78 -1.45 21.08
C ASN A 150 4.19 -1.36 22.51
N PRO A 151 2.85 -1.19 22.67
CA PRO A 151 1.88 -0.82 21.63
C PRO A 151 2.01 0.66 21.21
N GLN A 152 1.29 1.07 20.16
CA GLN A 152 1.33 2.46 19.71
C GLN A 152 0.93 3.42 20.84
N ASN A 153 1.74 4.47 21.06
CA ASN A 153 1.59 5.34 22.23
C ASN A 153 1.84 6.83 21.89
N GLU A 154 0.78 7.64 21.99
CA GLU A 154 0.80 9.07 21.67
C GLU A 154 1.80 9.87 22.50
N GLU A 155 1.96 9.56 23.78
CA GLU A 155 2.94 10.29 24.62
C GLU A 155 4.37 10.01 24.16
N GLY A 156 4.67 8.78 23.78
CA GLY A 156 5.97 8.41 23.21
C GLY A 156 6.22 9.15 21.90
N GLN A 157 5.20 9.24 21.03
CA GLN A 157 5.27 10.00 19.80
C GLN A 157 5.52 11.50 20.05
N ARG A 158 4.82 12.11 21.02
CA ARG A 158 5.02 13.52 21.43
C ARG A 158 6.43 13.79 21.92
N ILE A 159 7.02 12.88 22.69
CA ILE A 159 8.40 13.05 23.18
C ILE A 159 9.40 12.95 22.02
N CYS A 160 9.16 12.03 21.08
CA CYS A 160 10.01 11.83 19.91
C CYS A 160 10.02 13.02 18.94
N VAL A 161 9.06 13.95 19.03
CA VAL A 161 9.07 15.23 18.28
C VAL A 161 10.38 16.01 18.48
N ALA A 162 10.99 15.92 19.67
CA ALA A 162 12.27 16.56 19.96
C ALA A 162 13.40 16.12 19.03
N ALA A 163 13.27 14.97 18.36
CA ALA A 163 14.26 14.45 17.41
C ALA A 163 14.11 14.99 15.99
N PHE A 164 12.98 15.60 15.64
CA PHE A 164 12.73 16.05 14.28
C PHE A 164 13.76 17.05 13.74
N PRO A 165 14.26 18.04 14.51
CA PRO A 165 15.31 18.94 14.03
C PRO A 165 16.60 18.20 13.64
N ILE A 166 17.00 17.19 14.41
CA ILE A 166 18.21 16.38 14.13
C ILE A 166 17.98 15.51 12.90
N VAL A 167 16.84 14.82 12.86
CA VAL A 167 16.44 13.97 11.73
C VAL A 167 16.42 14.77 10.42
N LYS A 168 15.88 16.00 10.44
CA LYS A 168 15.89 16.90 9.29
C LYS A 168 17.30 17.18 8.78
N VAL A 169 18.24 17.53 9.67
CA VAL A 169 19.63 17.81 9.28
C VAL A 169 20.24 16.60 8.58
N TRP A 170 19.96 15.40 9.06
CA TRP A 170 20.46 14.18 8.42
C TRP A 170 19.78 13.88 7.09
N LEU A 171 18.47 14.09 6.98
CA LEU A 171 17.77 13.97 5.70
C LEU A 171 18.36 14.92 4.64
N GLN A 172 18.78 16.13 5.03
CA GLN A 172 19.45 17.08 4.11
C GLN A 172 20.83 16.60 3.66
N GLN A 173 21.54 15.88 4.52
CA GLN A 173 22.91 15.41 4.31
C GLN A 173 23.00 14.09 3.53
N ILE A 174 21.87 13.51 3.12
CA ILE A 174 21.86 12.31 2.29
C ILE A 174 22.43 12.65 0.91
N SER A 175 23.72 12.38 0.75
CA SER A 175 24.32 12.04 -0.53
C SER A 175 24.29 10.51 -0.70
N LEU A 176 24.20 10.05 -1.94
CA LEU A 176 23.93 8.66 -2.35
C LEU A 176 24.80 7.53 -1.72
N PRO A 177 26.02 7.74 -1.15
CA PRO A 177 26.76 6.62 -0.55
C PRO A 177 26.41 6.31 0.93
N ARG A 178 25.30 6.81 1.50
CA ARG A 178 24.96 6.64 2.95
C ARG A 178 23.61 6.00 3.22
N THR A 179 23.33 4.87 2.58
CA THR A 179 22.05 4.18 2.72
C THR A 179 21.86 3.44 4.04
N GLU A 180 22.95 3.09 4.74
CA GLU A 180 22.90 2.30 5.98
C GLU A 180 22.09 2.95 7.12
N ILE A 181 22.13 4.28 7.24
CA ILE A 181 21.36 5.01 8.24
C ILE A 181 19.97 5.41 7.77
N PHE A 182 19.74 5.31 6.46
CA PHE A 182 18.57 5.90 5.84
C PHE A 182 17.29 5.17 6.25
N GLN A 183 17.33 3.84 6.23
CA GLN A 183 16.22 3.01 6.66
C GLN A 183 15.87 3.21 8.14
N PRO A 184 16.81 3.19 9.11
CA PRO A 184 16.52 3.53 10.51
C PRO A 184 15.83 4.90 10.65
N ILE A 185 16.33 5.94 9.98
CA ILE A 185 15.72 7.29 10.01
C ILE A 185 14.28 7.25 9.52
N CYS A 186 14.05 6.63 8.36
CA CYS A 186 12.72 6.53 7.76
C CYS A 186 11.74 5.72 8.63
N SER A 187 12.20 4.60 9.19
CA SER A 187 11.43 3.79 10.14
C SER A 187 11.07 4.61 11.38
N PHE A 188 12.01 5.36 11.96
CA PHE A 188 11.74 6.22 13.10
C PHE A 188 10.69 7.29 12.78
N ILE A 189 10.81 7.98 11.64
CA ILE A 189 9.83 8.99 11.22
C ILE A 189 8.45 8.34 11.09
N ALA A 190 8.34 7.29 10.26
CA ALA A 190 7.07 6.63 9.96
C ALA A 190 6.37 6.14 11.23
N MET A 191 7.11 5.54 12.15
CA MET A 191 6.58 5.04 13.42
C MET A 191 6.16 6.17 14.38
N THR A 192 6.93 7.26 14.42
CA THR A 192 6.64 8.41 15.29
C THR A 192 5.40 9.16 14.83
N VAL A 193 5.19 9.32 13.53
CA VAL A 193 4.05 10.08 12.98
C VAL A 193 2.79 9.23 12.74
N ALA A 194 2.91 7.90 12.78
CA ALA A 194 1.82 7.00 12.43
C ALA A 194 0.54 7.30 13.21
N ASN A 195 -0.58 7.45 12.49
CA ASN A 195 -1.93 7.69 13.02
C ASN A 195 -2.02 8.86 14.03
N ASN A 196 -1.14 9.87 13.94
CA ASN A 196 -1.11 10.99 14.88
C ASN A 196 -0.92 12.32 14.14
N SER A 197 -2.02 13.00 13.84
CA SER A 197 -2.02 14.26 13.08
C SER A 197 -1.23 15.38 13.74
N CYS A 198 -1.27 15.51 15.07
CA CYS A 198 -0.51 16.51 15.82
C CYS A 198 1.01 16.31 15.65
N VAL A 199 1.47 15.05 15.65
CA VAL A 199 2.88 14.72 15.46
C VAL A 199 3.29 14.84 13.99
N GLN A 200 2.42 14.50 13.03
CA GLN A 200 2.64 14.79 11.61
C GLN A 200 2.82 16.30 11.36
N GLU A 201 1.95 17.13 11.95
CA GLU A 201 2.03 18.59 11.87
C GLU A 201 3.32 19.12 12.52
N SER A 202 3.73 18.55 13.64
CA SER A 202 5.01 18.87 14.29
C SER A 202 6.21 18.53 13.40
N PHE A 203 6.17 17.39 12.69
CA PHE A 203 7.20 17.02 11.72
C PHE A 203 7.23 17.99 10.54
N SER A 204 6.06 18.42 10.06
CA SER A 204 5.95 19.45 9.02
C SER A 204 6.51 20.79 9.47
N ALA A 205 6.13 21.26 10.68
CA ALA A 205 6.57 22.53 11.26
C ALA A 205 8.09 22.58 11.48
N SER A 206 8.74 21.44 11.77
CA SER A 206 10.20 21.35 11.85
C SER A 206 10.90 21.58 10.48
N GLY A 207 10.16 21.47 9.37
CA GLY A 207 10.67 21.41 8.00
C GLY A 207 11.11 20.01 7.56
N GLY A 208 10.83 18.98 8.37
CA GLY A 208 11.14 17.59 8.08
C GLY A 208 10.38 17.07 6.86
N LEU A 209 9.06 17.33 6.80
CA LEU A 209 8.21 16.89 5.68
C LEU A 209 8.73 17.42 4.33
N LYS A 210 8.95 18.74 4.23
CA LYS A 210 9.54 19.37 3.03
C LYS A 210 10.88 18.72 2.64
N THR A 211 11.75 18.46 3.61
CA THR A 211 13.07 17.88 3.36
C THR A 211 12.93 16.45 2.81
N LEU A 212 12.04 15.65 3.39
CA LEU A 212 11.75 14.29 2.93
C LEU A 212 11.17 14.27 1.52
N THR A 213 10.25 15.19 1.21
CA THR A 213 9.67 15.34 -0.14
C THR A 213 10.74 15.71 -1.17
N LEU A 214 11.62 16.67 -0.86
CA LEU A 214 12.72 17.05 -1.75
C LEU A 214 13.74 15.93 -1.93
N ALA A 215 13.96 15.10 -0.90
CA ALA A 215 14.78 13.91 -1.01
C ALA A 215 14.16 12.90 -1.99
N LEU A 216 12.84 12.66 -1.92
CA LEU A 216 12.14 11.79 -2.88
C LEU A 216 12.34 12.28 -4.31
N VAL A 217 12.04 13.55 -4.56
CA VAL A 217 12.15 14.16 -5.90
C VAL A 217 13.54 13.95 -6.48
N ARG A 218 14.58 14.15 -5.65
CA ARG A 218 15.99 13.98 -6.06
C ARG A 218 16.35 12.53 -6.40
N VAL A 219 15.89 11.55 -5.62
CA VAL A 219 16.26 10.14 -5.86
C VAL A 219 15.37 9.48 -6.91
N ALA A 220 14.11 9.89 -7.02
CA ALA A 220 13.15 9.32 -7.95
C ALA A 220 13.51 9.61 -9.42
N SER A 221 14.19 10.72 -9.71
CA SER A 221 14.63 11.05 -11.07
C SER A 221 15.66 10.05 -11.64
N ALA A 222 16.32 9.27 -10.78
CA ALA A 222 17.29 8.24 -11.19
C ALA A 222 16.76 6.80 -11.00
N ALA A 223 15.49 6.63 -10.60
CA ALA A 223 14.93 5.32 -10.25
C ALA A 223 14.89 4.33 -11.42
N ASP A 224 14.78 4.82 -12.66
CA ASP A 224 14.75 3.96 -13.87
C ASP A 224 16.12 3.41 -14.27
N ILE A 225 17.20 4.01 -13.76
CA ILE A 225 18.59 3.67 -14.14
C ILE A 225 19.31 2.99 -12.96
N SER A 226 18.83 3.17 -11.74
CA SER A 226 19.50 2.73 -10.52
C SER A 226 18.54 2.00 -9.59
N LEU A 227 18.79 0.70 -9.39
CA LEU A 227 18.08 -0.13 -8.40
C LEU A 227 18.12 0.50 -7.01
N LEU A 228 19.28 1.01 -6.58
CA LEU A 228 19.44 1.68 -5.29
C LEU A 228 18.54 2.92 -5.19
N SER A 229 18.47 3.73 -6.24
CA SER A 229 17.62 4.92 -6.27
C SER A 229 16.13 4.55 -6.23
N CYS A 230 15.74 3.47 -6.91
CA CYS A 230 14.39 2.92 -6.82
C CYS A 230 14.04 2.48 -5.39
N GLN A 231 14.90 1.67 -4.74
CA GLN A 231 14.72 1.22 -3.35
C GLN A 231 14.62 2.38 -2.36
N LEU A 232 15.49 3.38 -2.48
CA LEU A 232 15.43 4.59 -1.65
C LEU A 232 14.13 5.38 -1.89
N SER A 233 13.69 5.50 -3.13
CA SER A 233 12.43 6.17 -3.49
C SER A 233 11.23 5.47 -2.86
N VAL A 234 11.20 4.14 -2.85
CA VAL A 234 10.16 3.36 -2.18
C VAL A 234 10.17 3.62 -0.67
N ILE A 235 11.32 3.56 -0.02
CA ILE A 235 11.44 3.81 1.43
C ILE A 235 10.96 5.22 1.78
N ILE A 236 11.37 6.23 1.00
CA ILE A 236 10.91 7.61 1.19
C ILE A 236 9.40 7.72 0.96
N SER A 237 8.88 7.12 -0.10
CA SER A 237 7.45 7.13 -0.42
C SER A 237 6.61 6.54 0.71
N LYS A 238 7.01 5.38 1.26
CA LYS A 238 6.37 4.76 2.44
C LYS A 238 6.35 5.70 3.64
N THR A 239 7.50 6.32 3.93
CA THR A 239 7.66 7.24 5.06
C THR A 239 6.80 8.49 4.87
N LEU A 240 6.78 9.02 3.65
CA LEU A 240 5.97 10.17 3.31
C LEU A 240 4.48 9.86 3.42
N SER A 241 4.06 8.67 2.98
CA SER A 241 2.69 8.17 3.16
C SER A 241 2.27 8.27 4.63
N ALA A 242 3.07 7.73 5.55
CA ALA A 242 2.79 7.81 6.99
C ALA A 242 2.69 9.26 7.52
N CYS A 243 3.46 10.18 6.94
CA CYS A 243 3.43 11.61 7.32
C CYS A 243 2.15 12.33 6.88
N ILE A 244 1.41 11.78 5.90
CA ILE A 244 0.26 12.45 5.29
C ILE A 244 -1.05 11.65 5.38
N THR A 245 -1.00 10.38 5.80
CA THR A 245 -2.18 9.54 6.01
C THR A 245 -3.18 10.27 6.92
N ASP A 246 -4.44 10.33 6.49
CA ASP A 246 -5.55 11.01 7.17
C ASP A 246 -5.29 12.51 7.48
N ASN A 247 -4.37 13.15 6.77
CA ASN A 247 -4.03 14.57 6.95
C ASN A 247 -4.03 15.32 5.61
N SER A 248 -5.22 15.70 5.17
CA SER A 248 -5.45 16.37 3.88
C SER A 248 -4.72 17.71 3.76
N THR A 249 -4.53 18.44 4.86
CA THR A 249 -3.80 19.72 4.86
C THR A 249 -2.33 19.51 4.51
N LEU A 250 -1.65 18.56 5.16
CA LEU A 250 -0.25 18.26 4.86
C LEU A 250 -0.10 17.63 3.48
N ALA A 251 -0.99 16.69 3.14
CA ALA A 251 -1.00 16.04 1.83
C ALA A 251 -1.16 17.06 0.70
N SER A 252 -2.18 17.92 0.74
CA SER A 252 -2.41 18.95 -0.30
C SER A 252 -1.24 19.93 -0.43
N GLY A 253 -0.56 20.26 0.67
CA GLY A 253 0.65 21.08 0.67
C GLY A 253 1.83 20.46 -0.10
N LEU A 254 1.81 19.15 -0.39
CA LEU A 254 2.85 18.50 -1.20
C LEU A 254 2.71 18.73 -2.71
N ALA A 255 1.56 19.22 -3.18
CA ALA A 255 1.29 19.39 -4.61
C ALA A 255 2.26 20.33 -5.31
N GLN A 256 2.75 21.35 -4.58
CA GLN A 256 3.75 22.31 -5.06
C GLN A 256 5.09 21.67 -5.45
N TYR A 257 5.37 20.43 -5.03
CA TYR A 257 6.61 19.71 -5.33
C TYR A 257 6.48 18.74 -6.51
N GLY A 258 5.31 18.66 -7.17
CA GLY A 258 5.11 17.77 -8.32
C GLY A 258 5.30 16.29 -8.00
N ILE A 259 4.99 15.87 -6.77
CA ILE A 259 5.33 14.52 -6.29
C ILE A 259 4.63 13.40 -7.08
N VAL A 260 3.45 13.67 -7.62
CA VAL A 260 2.64 12.68 -8.35
C VAL A 260 3.37 12.14 -9.58
N SER A 261 4.07 12.99 -10.34
CA SER A 261 4.84 12.54 -11.49
C SER A 261 6.01 11.63 -11.10
N HIS A 262 6.64 11.91 -9.95
CA HIS A 262 7.74 11.06 -9.45
C HIS A 262 7.24 9.71 -8.94
N LEU A 263 6.08 9.67 -8.26
CA LEU A 263 5.44 8.41 -7.86
C LEU A 263 4.98 7.60 -9.07
N PHE A 264 4.48 8.26 -10.12
CA PHE A 264 4.16 7.62 -11.39
C PHE A 264 5.40 6.99 -12.03
N CYS A 265 6.50 7.74 -12.16
CA CYS A 265 7.77 7.19 -12.68
C CYS A 265 8.23 5.97 -11.88
N LEU A 266 8.11 6.01 -10.55
CA LEU A 266 8.46 4.89 -9.69
C LEU A 266 7.58 3.66 -9.97
N LEU A 267 6.26 3.83 -10.16
CA LEU A 267 5.34 2.74 -10.52
C LEU A 267 5.61 2.14 -11.90
N THR A 268 6.19 2.92 -12.82
CA THR A 268 6.58 2.44 -14.15
C THR A 268 8.00 1.87 -14.22
N SER A 269 8.77 2.00 -13.13
CA SER A 269 10.18 1.60 -13.11
C SER A 269 10.32 0.08 -13.25
N PRO A 270 11.25 -0.40 -14.10
CA PRO A 270 11.53 -1.84 -14.23
C PRO A 270 12.19 -2.43 -12.97
N HIS A 271 12.70 -1.57 -12.08
CA HIS A 271 13.38 -1.96 -10.84
C HIS A 271 12.45 -2.05 -9.63
N LEU A 272 11.17 -1.66 -9.77
CA LEU A 272 10.21 -1.70 -8.67
C LEU A 272 9.82 -3.14 -8.35
N ASP A 273 10.10 -3.55 -7.11
CA ASP A 273 9.65 -4.84 -6.59
C ASP A 273 8.10 -4.89 -6.58
N PRO A 274 7.47 -5.97 -7.10
CA PRO A 274 6.03 -6.17 -6.99
C PRO A 274 5.47 -6.01 -5.57
N GLU A 275 6.20 -6.40 -4.53
CA GLU A 275 5.76 -6.28 -3.13
C GLU A 275 5.67 -4.81 -2.67
N ASP A 276 6.51 -3.94 -3.24
CA ASP A 276 6.57 -2.53 -2.89
C ASP A 276 5.54 -1.68 -3.62
N ARG A 277 4.96 -2.18 -4.72
CA ARG A 277 3.99 -1.47 -5.56
C ARG A 277 2.80 -0.94 -4.78
N LEU A 278 2.24 -1.75 -3.88
CA LEU A 278 1.10 -1.36 -3.05
C LEU A 278 1.42 -0.08 -2.26
N SER A 279 2.61 -0.01 -1.68
CA SER A 279 2.98 1.13 -0.83
C SER A 279 3.08 2.44 -1.61
N VAL A 280 3.67 2.41 -2.80
CA VAL A 280 3.78 3.59 -3.68
C VAL A 280 2.39 4.01 -4.15
N LEU A 281 1.53 3.04 -4.46
CA LEU A 281 0.15 3.29 -4.89
C LEU A 281 -0.72 3.89 -3.78
N LEU A 282 -0.54 3.48 -2.53
CA LEU A 282 -1.20 4.07 -1.37
C LEU A 282 -0.76 5.53 -1.17
N THR A 283 0.54 5.83 -1.26
CA THR A 283 1.04 7.21 -1.21
C THR A 283 0.41 8.08 -2.30
N LEU A 284 0.31 7.55 -3.52
CA LEU A 284 -0.36 8.24 -4.62
C LEU A 284 -1.84 8.48 -4.30
N GLY A 285 -2.53 7.49 -3.72
CA GLY A 285 -3.92 7.61 -3.28
C GLY A 285 -4.14 8.71 -2.25
N HIS A 286 -3.31 8.76 -1.20
CA HIS A 286 -3.40 9.82 -0.18
C HIS A 286 -3.18 11.21 -0.81
N CYS A 287 -2.26 11.32 -1.79
CA CYS A 287 -2.04 12.57 -2.51
C CYS A 287 -3.29 12.96 -3.33
N THR A 288 -3.81 12.05 -4.17
CA THR A 288 -4.93 12.37 -5.05
C THR A 288 -6.23 12.60 -4.31
N GLU A 289 -6.45 11.95 -3.17
CA GLU A 289 -7.60 12.23 -2.31
C GLU A 289 -7.56 13.64 -1.75
N ALA A 290 -6.38 14.14 -1.38
CA ALA A 290 -6.24 15.41 -0.68
C ALA A 290 -6.28 16.67 -1.57
N SER A 291 -6.03 16.57 -2.88
CA SER A 291 -5.90 17.76 -3.74
C SER A 291 -6.26 17.54 -5.21
N GLU A 292 -7.02 18.47 -5.79
CA GLU A 292 -7.31 18.52 -7.23
C GLU A 292 -6.06 18.77 -8.08
N GLU A 293 -5.06 19.46 -7.53
CA GLU A 293 -3.78 19.69 -8.20
C GLU A 293 -3.03 18.36 -8.41
N HIS A 294 -3.02 17.49 -7.39
CA HIS A 294 -2.46 16.14 -7.52
C HIS A 294 -3.20 15.30 -8.55
N GLN A 295 -4.53 15.39 -8.59
CA GLN A 295 -5.33 14.70 -9.59
C GLN A 295 -5.01 15.20 -11.00
N SER A 296 -4.86 16.51 -11.17
CA SER A 296 -4.48 17.14 -12.43
C SER A 296 -3.08 16.67 -12.89
N GLN A 297 -2.11 16.64 -11.98
CA GLN A 297 -0.76 16.10 -12.24
C GLN A 297 -0.81 14.64 -12.69
N LEU A 298 -1.65 13.79 -12.06
CA LEU A 298 -1.80 12.39 -12.43
C LEU A 298 -2.35 12.22 -13.85
N VAL A 299 -3.32 13.07 -14.23
CA VAL A 299 -3.88 13.06 -15.60
C VAL A 299 -2.82 13.52 -16.60
N GLN A 300 -2.12 14.61 -16.29
CA GLN A 300 -1.10 15.20 -17.17
C GLN A 300 0.08 14.25 -17.42
N CYS A 301 0.52 13.49 -16.41
CA CYS A 301 1.60 12.52 -16.59
C CYS A 301 1.15 11.20 -17.23
N GLY A 302 -0.11 11.08 -17.64
CA GLY A 302 -0.64 9.84 -18.24
C GLY A 302 -0.78 8.69 -17.25
N GLY A 303 -0.99 8.99 -15.96
CA GLY A 303 -1.10 7.98 -14.92
C GLY A 303 -2.39 7.18 -14.94
N LEU A 304 -3.52 7.76 -15.36
CA LEU A 304 -4.82 7.07 -15.37
C LEU A 304 -4.80 5.71 -16.11
N PRO A 305 -4.24 5.60 -17.34
CA PRO A 305 -4.04 4.31 -17.99
C PRO A 305 -3.31 3.27 -17.14
N LEU A 306 -2.23 3.66 -16.45
CA LEU A 306 -1.46 2.76 -15.58
C LEU A 306 -2.32 2.28 -14.41
N ILE A 307 -3.03 3.18 -13.73
CA ILE A 307 -3.90 2.82 -12.60
C ILE A 307 -5.03 1.88 -13.05
N ILE A 308 -5.60 2.09 -14.24
CA ILE A 308 -6.62 1.20 -14.81
C ILE A 308 -6.03 -0.18 -15.13
N THR A 309 -4.81 -0.23 -15.67
CA THR A 309 -4.10 -1.49 -15.89
C THR A 309 -3.86 -2.23 -14.58
N LEU A 310 -3.40 -1.54 -13.53
CA LEU A 310 -3.23 -2.15 -12.20
C LEU A 310 -4.56 -2.66 -11.62
N LEU A 311 -5.67 -1.94 -11.82
CA LEU A 311 -6.99 -2.40 -11.41
C LEU A 311 -7.44 -3.68 -12.15
N ALA A 312 -7.14 -3.77 -13.44
CA ALA A 312 -7.67 -4.83 -14.32
C ALA A 312 -6.78 -6.08 -14.37
N GLU A 313 -5.46 -5.91 -14.31
CA GLU A 313 -4.48 -6.93 -14.66
C GLU A 313 -3.60 -7.38 -13.47
N ASP A 314 -3.53 -6.61 -12.39
CA ASP A 314 -2.71 -6.98 -11.22
C ASP A 314 -3.31 -8.17 -10.45
N THR A 315 -2.44 -9.05 -9.96
CA THR A 315 -2.82 -10.26 -9.24
C THR A 315 -3.17 -9.99 -7.77
N SER A 316 -2.62 -8.93 -7.17
CA SER A 316 -2.90 -8.56 -5.78
C SER A 316 -4.26 -7.88 -5.65
N GLU A 317 -5.09 -8.36 -4.71
CA GLU A 317 -6.37 -7.72 -4.39
C GLU A 317 -6.16 -6.35 -3.74
N GLU A 318 -5.14 -6.20 -2.92
CA GLU A 318 -4.76 -4.99 -2.22
C GLU A 318 -4.35 -3.90 -3.21
N VAL A 319 -3.54 -4.25 -4.23
CA VAL A 319 -3.16 -3.31 -5.30
C VAL A 319 -4.40 -2.87 -6.09
N ARG A 320 -5.32 -3.78 -6.41
CA ARG A 320 -6.58 -3.42 -7.10
C ARG A 320 -7.48 -2.52 -6.25
N LYS A 321 -7.54 -2.74 -4.93
CA LYS A 321 -8.24 -1.85 -3.98
C LYS A 321 -7.61 -0.47 -3.93
N ALA A 322 -6.29 -0.38 -3.83
CA ALA A 322 -5.57 0.89 -3.85
C ALA A 322 -5.73 1.63 -5.20
N ALA A 323 -5.71 0.92 -6.33
CA ALA A 323 -6.00 1.49 -7.64
C ALA A 323 -7.44 2.03 -7.74
N THR A 324 -8.40 1.30 -7.17
CA THR A 324 -9.79 1.76 -7.07
C THR A 324 -9.89 3.05 -6.27
N PHE A 325 -9.19 3.12 -5.13
CA PHE A 325 -9.14 4.30 -4.28
C PHE A 325 -8.60 5.53 -5.03
N VAL A 326 -7.47 5.40 -5.74
CA VAL A 326 -6.91 6.48 -6.59
C VAL A 326 -7.92 6.97 -7.63
N LEU A 327 -8.61 6.06 -8.33
CA LEU A 327 -9.59 6.41 -9.35
C LEU A 327 -10.84 7.08 -8.75
N GLN A 328 -11.28 6.63 -7.56
CA GLN A 328 -12.40 7.25 -6.85
C GLN A 328 -12.06 8.67 -6.39
N ALA A 329 -10.83 8.93 -5.93
CA ALA A 329 -10.37 10.27 -5.60
C ALA A 329 -10.47 11.21 -6.82
N CYS A 330 -10.00 10.75 -7.99
CA CYS A 330 -10.10 11.49 -9.25
C CYS A 330 -11.56 11.75 -9.70
N LYS A 331 -12.54 10.99 -9.16
CA LYS A 331 -13.97 11.17 -9.46
C LYS A 331 -14.52 12.46 -8.89
N GLN A 332 -14.04 12.84 -7.71
CA GLN A 332 -14.62 13.92 -6.95
C GLN A 332 -14.31 15.29 -7.57
N ALA A 333 -13.11 15.50 -8.15
CA ALA A 333 -12.80 16.75 -8.87
C ALA A 333 -13.47 16.87 -10.26
N SER A 334 -13.83 15.74 -10.89
CA SER A 334 -14.45 15.73 -12.23
C SER A 334 -15.89 16.30 -12.27
N LYS A 335 -16.42 16.78 -11.13
CA LYS A 335 -17.65 17.59 -11.08
C LYS A 335 -17.49 18.96 -11.75
N PHE A 336 -16.27 19.42 -12.02
CA PHE A 336 -16.02 20.59 -12.85
C PHE A 336 -15.23 20.21 -14.12
N LYS A 337 -15.89 20.37 -15.28
CA LYS A 337 -15.39 20.25 -16.67
C LYS A 337 -15.14 18.83 -17.22
N HIS A 338 -16.03 18.43 -18.14
CA HIS A 338 -15.92 17.46 -19.26
C HIS A 338 -15.36 16.04 -19.06
N ASN A 339 -14.79 15.65 -17.91
CA ASN A 339 -14.28 14.29 -17.64
C ASN A 339 -15.31 13.33 -17.00
N SER A 340 -16.56 13.78 -16.84
CA SER A 340 -17.63 13.07 -16.08
C SER A 340 -18.06 11.71 -16.66
N LEU A 341 -17.78 11.40 -17.94
CA LEU A 341 -18.26 10.15 -18.57
C LEU A 341 -17.37 8.94 -18.26
N ILE A 342 -16.04 9.14 -18.21
CA ILE A 342 -15.05 8.07 -18.03
C ILE A 342 -15.15 7.46 -16.63
N LEU A 343 -15.45 8.28 -15.64
CA LEU A 343 -15.41 7.90 -14.24
C LEU A 343 -16.71 7.30 -13.73
N HIS A 344 -17.84 7.67 -14.34
CA HIS A 344 -19.11 6.97 -14.13
C HIS A 344 -19.01 5.51 -14.60
N ILE A 345 -18.32 5.26 -15.70
CA ILE A 345 -18.14 3.92 -16.28
C ILE A 345 -17.24 3.06 -15.38
N ILE A 346 -16.18 3.62 -14.82
CA ILE A 346 -15.27 2.92 -13.88
C ILE A 346 -15.99 2.56 -12.56
N THR A 347 -16.83 3.43 -11.99
CA THR A 347 -17.63 3.05 -10.80
C THR A 347 -18.70 2.00 -11.06
N PHE A 348 -19.25 1.92 -12.29
CA PHE A 348 -20.19 0.85 -12.65
C PHE A 348 -19.51 -0.53 -12.65
N GLN A 349 -18.19 -0.59 -12.79
CA GLN A 349 -17.39 -1.81 -12.75
C GLN A 349 -17.14 -2.33 -11.33
N SER A 350 -17.02 -1.46 -10.32
CA SER A 350 -16.76 -1.85 -8.92
C SER A 350 -17.99 -2.48 -8.23
N GLN A 351 -19.20 -2.01 -8.52
CA GLN A 351 -20.43 -2.57 -7.93
C GLN A 351 -20.84 -3.95 -8.48
N TYR A 352 -20.26 -4.41 -9.59
CA TYR A 352 -20.68 -5.64 -10.28
C TYR A 352 -19.78 -6.87 -10.04
N TYR A 353 -18.73 -6.76 -9.22
CA TYR A 353 -17.88 -7.90 -8.83
C TYR A 353 -18.59 -8.96 -7.96
N LYS A 354 -19.89 -8.81 -7.69
CA LYS A 354 -20.68 -9.77 -6.90
C LYS A 354 -21.52 -10.76 -7.74
N TYR A 355 -21.56 -10.64 -9.08
CA TYR A 355 -22.36 -11.52 -9.93
C TYR A 355 -21.65 -11.93 -11.22
N GLU A 356 -21.52 -13.24 -11.44
CA GLU A 356 -20.91 -13.88 -12.63
C GLU A 356 -21.54 -13.42 -13.97
N CYS A 357 -20.94 -12.43 -14.63
CA CYS A 357 -21.24 -12.15 -16.04
C CYS A 357 -20.06 -11.51 -16.78
N PHE A 358 -19.08 -12.35 -17.14
CA PHE A 358 -17.81 -11.96 -17.77
C PHE A 358 -17.91 -11.49 -19.25
N ILE A 359 -19.08 -11.60 -19.90
CA ILE A 359 -19.18 -11.46 -21.37
C ILE A 359 -19.50 -10.02 -21.86
N LYS A 360 -19.92 -9.11 -20.98
CA LYS A 360 -20.21 -7.71 -21.38
C LYS A 360 -19.08 -6.72 -21.11
N PHE A 361 -18.03 -7.14 -20.41
CA PHE A 361 -17.03 -6.25 -19.83
C PHE A 361 -15.90 -5.86 -20.81
N SER A 362 -15.51 -6.75 -21.73
CA SER A 362 -14.35 -6.52 -22.62
C SER A 362 -14.64 -5.62 -23.83
N ALA A 363 -15.89 -5.56 -24.30
CA ALA A 363 -16.25 -4.71 -25.43
C ALA A 363 -16.31 -3.22 -25.05
N PHE A 364 -16.66 -2.92 -23.80
CA PHE A 364 -16.87 -1.54 -23.33
C PHE A 364 -15.55 -0.85 -22.94
N THR A 365 -14.60 -1.59 -22.37
CA THR A 365 -13.23 -1.11 -22.12
C THR A 365 -12.44 -0.88 -23.41
N CYS A 366 -12.72 -1.63 -24.48
CA CYS A 366 -12.12 -1.43 -25.80
C CYS A 366 -12.60 -0.13 -26.48
N VAL A 367 -13.89 0.20 -26.36
CA VAL A 367 -14.48 1.42 -26.93
C VAL A 367 -13.96 2.69 -26.23
N LEU A 368 -13.68 2.66 -24.92
CA LEU A 368 -13.08 3.82 -24.24
C LEU A 368 -11.61 4.05 -24.60
N ARG A 369 -10.86 3.00 -24.92
CA ARG A 369 -9.47 3.11 -25.41
C ARG A 369 -9.40 3.80 -26.79
N MET A 370 -10.48 3.71 -27.59
CA MET A 370 -10.57 4.33 -28.93
C MET A 370 -10.68 5.86 -28.88
N LEU A 371 -11.36 6.43 -27.88
CA LEU A 371 -11.61 7.88 -27.82
C LEU A 371 -10.35 8.69 -27.46
N TYR A 372 -9.41 8.12 -26.69
CA TYR A 372 -8.27 8.88 -26.17
C TYR A 372 -7.03 8.90 -27.08
N ARG A 373 -6.95 8.05 -28.11
CA ARG A 373 -5.79 8.03 -29.05
C ARG A 373 -6.11 8.45 -30.49
N CYS A 374 -7.38 8.68 -30.82
CA CYS A 374 -7.74 9.28 -32.11
C CYS A 374 -7.75 10.83 -32.08
N SER A 375 -7.52 11.42 -30.91
CA SER A 375 -7.52 12.87 -30.70
C SER A 375 -6.13 13.50 -30.82
N TRP A 376 -5.47 13.26 -31.94
CA TRP A 376 -4.84 14.38 -32.66
C TRP A 376 -5.71 14.52 -33.91
N PHE A 377 -6.72 15.39 -33.79
CA PHE A 377 -7.69 15.72 -34.85
C PHE A 377 -6.94 15.94 -36.17
N HIS A 378 -7.03 15.02 -37.13
CA HIS A 378 -6.95 15.36 -38.56
C HIS A 378 -7.32 14.28 -39.59
N LEU A 379 -7.59 13.00 -39.25
CA LEU A 379 -7.76 11.95 -40.28
C LEU A 379 -8.99 11.01 -40.14
N GLY A 380 -10.20 11.57 -39.96
CA GLY A 380 -11.45 10.93 -40.42
C GLY A 380 -11.91 9.61 -39.75
N CYS A 381 -11.20 9.06 -38.78
CA CYS A 381 -11.61 7.84 -38.06
C CYS A 381 -12.71 8.12 -37.04
N VAL A 382 -13.97 8.24 -37.49
CA VAL A 382 -15.14 8.40 -36.62
C VAL A 382 -15.98 7.13 -36.65
N LEU A 383 -16.19 6.51 -35.49
CA LEU A 383 -17.17 5.42 -35.33
C LEU A 383 -18.44 5.98 -34.67
N PRO A 384 -19.64 5.79 -35.26
CA PRO A 384 -20.90 6.12 -34.61
C PRO A 384 -21.11 5.25 -33.37
N PHE A 385 -21.13 5.86 -32.19
CA PHE A 385 -21.20 5.15 -30.90
C PHE A 385 -22.47 4.30 -30.73
N GLU A 386 -23.55 4.61 -31.47
CA GLU A 386 -24.83 3.91 -31.35
C GLU A 386 -24.84 2.49 -31.96
N GLU A 387 -23.85 2.12 -32.78
CA GLU A 387 -23.82 0.85 -33.53
C GLU A 387 -22.82 -0.18 -32.98
N ALA A 388 -21.97 0.21 -32.02
CA ALA A 388 -20.88 -0.63 -31.50
C ALA A 388 -21.35 -1.56 -30.35
N THR A 389 -21.36 -2.87 -30.63
CA THR A 389 -21.61 -3.95 -29.67
C THR A 389 -20.51 -4.99 -29.76
N SER A 390 -20.42 -5.90 -28.78
CA SER A 390 -19.43 -7.00 -28.82
C SER A 390 -19.52 -7.89 -30.07
N ARG A 391 -20.63 -7.85 -30.81
CA ARG A 391 -20.85 -8.60 -32.04
C ARG A 391 -20.57 -7.79 -33.31
N THR A 392 -20.69 -6.47 -33.24
CA THR A 392 -20.54 -5.55 -34.39
C THR A 392 -19.15 -4.90 -34.43
N PHE A 393 -18.42 -4.88 -33.31
CA PHE A 393 -17.10 -4.25 -33.19
C PHE A 393 -16.07 -4.79 -34.18
N ALA A 394 -15.98 -6.11 -34.35
CA ALA A 394 -15.06 -6.72 -35.30
C ALA A 394 -15.32 -6.28 -36.74
N THR A 395 -16.60 -6.17 -37.11
CA THR A 395 -17.04 -5.76 -38.44
C THR A 395 -16.78 -4.28 -38.68
N LEU A 396 -17.11 -3.44 -37.69
CA LEU A 396 -16.86 -1.98 -37.70
C LEU A 396 -15.36 -1.65 -37.76
N GLN A 397 -14.53 -2.48 -37.12
CA GLN A 397 -13.08 -2.34 -37.17
C GLN A 397 -12.50 -2.72 -38.54
N SER A 398 -13.01 -3.79 -39.16
CA SER A 398 -12.58 -4.21 -40.51
C SER A 398 -13.08 -3.30 -41.64
N SER A 399 -14.12 -2.51 -41.39
CA SER A 399 -14.70 -1.58 -42.38
C SER A 399 -14.05 -0.19 -42.37
N CYS A 400 -13.09 0.08 -41.49
CA CYS A 400 -12.37 1.35 -41.46
C CYS A 400 -11.39 1.46 -42.63
N GLN A 401 -11.65 2.40 -43.56
CA GLN A 401 -10.84 2.58 -44.78
C GLN A 401 -9.40 3.06 -44.52
N HIS A 402 -9.11 3.68 -43.36
CA HIS A 402 -7.82 4.33 -43.12
C HIS A 402 -6.78 3.46 -42.37
N SER A 403 -7.14 2.24 -41.93
CA SER A 403 -6.23 1.18 -41.40
C SER A 403 -4.97 1.65 -40.63
N CYS A 404 -5.12 2.66 -39.76
CA CYS A 404 -4.00 3.24 -39.03
C CYS A 404 -3.30 2.22 -38.11
N ASP A 405 -2.08 2.51 -37.66
CA ASP A 405 -1.29 1.57 -36.83
C ASP A 405 -2.03 1.12 -35.57
N MET A 406 -2.90 1.96 -35.01
CA MET A 406 -3.78 1.61 -33.91
C MET A 406 -4.82 0.53 -34.29
N HIS A 407 -5.40 0.59 -35.49
CA HIS A 407 -6.33 -0.45 -35.98
C HIS A 407 -5.63 -1.79 -36.16
N LYS A 408 -4.38 -1.81 -36.64
CA LYS A 408 -3.57 -3.03 -36.78
C LYS A 408 -3.29 -3.66 -35.42
N VAL A 409 -2.84 -2.86 -34.44
CA VAL A 409 -2.58 -3.33 -33.07
C VAL A 409 -3.87 -3.85 -32.40
N LEU A 410 -5.00 -3.17 -32.59
CA LEU A 410 -6.29 -3.63 -32.07
C LEU A 410 -6.80 -4.90 -32.76
N GLN A 411 -6.51 -5.07 -34.05
CA GLN A 411 -6.88 -6.27 -34.80
C GLN A 411 -6.08 -7.46 -34.31
N GLU A 412 -4.78 -7.28 -34.09
CA GLU A 412 -3.91 -8.29 -33.48
C GLU A 412 -4.34 -8.63 -32.04
N ALA A 413 -4.69 -7.63 -31.22
CA ALA A 413 -5.14 -7.87 -29.84
C ALA A 413 -6.47 -8.62 -29.80
N THR A 414 -7.40 -8.27 -30.69
CA THR A 414 -8.70 -8.95 -30.84
C THR A 414 -8.53 -10.38 -31.33
N GLU A 415 -7.65 -10.62 -32.29
CA GLU A 415 -7.32 -11.97 -32.77
C GLU A 415 -6.60 -12.79 -31.70
N LYS A 416 -5.64 -12.22 -30.97
CA LYS A 416 -4.95 -12.90 -29.85
C LYS A 416 -5.93 -13.27 -28.74
N PHE A 417 -6.89 -12.40 -28.43
CA PHE A 417 -7.98 -12.72 -27.50
C PHE A 417 -8.86 -13.85 -28.01
N ARG A 418 -9.28 -13.83 -29.28
CA ARG A 418 -10.04 -14.93 -29.89
C ARG A 418 -9.27 -16.24 -29.87
N ARG A 419 -7.98 -16.23 -30.22
CA ARG A 419 -7.11 -17.42 -30.19
C ARG A 419 -6.96 -17.98 -28.77
N ARG A 420 -6.71 -17.11 -27.77
CA ARG A 420 -6.63 -17.53 -26.36
C ARG A 420 -7.96 -18.08 -25.83
N HIS A 421 -9.08 -17.45 -26.19
CA HIS A 421 -10.40 -17.89 -25.77
C HIS A 421 -10.83 -19.21 -26.46
N CYS A 422 -10.47 -19.41 -27.74
CA CYS A 422 -10.63 -20.69 -28.43
C CYS A 422 -9.76 -21.78 -27.80
N ASN A 423 -8.50 -21.48 -27.45
CA ASN A 423 -7.62 -22.43 -26.79
C ASN A 423 -8.08 -22.80 -25.36
N LEU A 424 -8.66 -21.85 -24.62
CA LEU A 424 -9.24 -22.10 -23.30
C LEU A 424 -10.52 -22.94 -23.36
N LEU A 425 -11.35 -22.76 -24.40
CA LEU A 425 -12.52 -23.61 -24.64
C LEU A 425 -12.10 -25.04 -25.05
N LEU A 426 -11.11 -25.17 -25.95
CA LEU A 426 -10.55 -26.46 -26.36
C LEU A 426 -9.88 -27.20 -25.19
N ARG A 427 -9.23 -26.48 -24.28
CA ARG A 427 -8.60 -27.07 -23.08
C ARG A 427 -9.63 -27.49 -22.02
N LYS A 428 -10.79 -26.81 -21.96
CA LYS A 428 -11.93 -27.25 -21.14
C LYS A 428 -12.61 -28.49 -21.73
N GLU A 429 -12.79 -28.56 -23.05
CA GLU A 429 -13.32 -29.75 -23.72
C GLU A 429 -12.38 -30.96 -23.57
N HIS A 430 -11.05 -30.77 -23.60
CA HIS A 430 -10.11 -31.85 -23.33
C HIS A 430 -10.11 -32.34 -21.88
N HIS A 431 -10.39 -31.47 -20.91
CA HIS A 431 -10.44 -31.87 -19.50
C HIS A 431 -11.76 -32.60 -19.14
N ASP A 432 -12.88 -32.20 -19.76
CA ASP A 432 -14.16 -32.88 -19.59
C ASP A 432 -14.21 -34.25 -20.32
N ASN A 433 -13.46 -34.42 -21.43
CA ASN A 433 -13.40 -35.68 -22.18
C ASN A 433 -12.42 -36.73 -21.61
N THR A 434 -11.64 -36.43 -20.56
CA THR A 434 -10.62 -37.37 -20.00
C THR A 434 -11.17 -38.20 -18.83
N MET A 435 -12.42 -38.00 -18.39
CA MET A 435 -13.04 -38.75 -17.29
C MET A 435 -14.16 -39.71 -17.72
N GLU A 436 -14.48 -39.80 -19.02
CA GLU A 436 -15.36 -40.84 -19.56
C GLU A 436 -14.69 -41.50 -20.76
N ASN A 437 -14.05 -42.65 -20.54
CA ASN A 437 -14.13 -43.88 -21.36
C ASN A 437 -12.89 -44.78 -21.17
N ILE A 438 -13.07 -45.84 -20.40
CA ILE A 438 -12.34 -47.11 -20.57
C ILE A 438 -13.09 -47.87 -21.68
N HIS A 439 -12.32 -48.21 -22.73
CA HIS A 439 -12.58 -48.94 -24.00
C HIS A 439 -13.43 -50.25 -23.93
N PRO A 440 -13.69 -50.98 -25.06
CA PRO A 440 -13.65 -50.68 -26.51
C PRO A 440 -14.81 -51.30 -27.36
N GLU A 441 -15.12 -50.79 -28.56
CA GLU A 441 -15.13 -51.61 -29.80
C GLU A 441 -15.36 -50.83 -31.12
N ARG A 442 -14.47 -51.13 -32.09
CA ARG A 442 -14.56 -51.13 -33.57
C ARG A 442 -15.63 -50.29 -34.30
N ALA A 443 -15.13 -49.37 -35.15
CA ALA A 443 -15.12 -49.45 -36.63
C ALA A 443 -15.26 -48.05 -37.28
N GLU A 444 -14.21 -47.60 -37.97
CA GLU A 444 -14.26 -46.56 -39.01
C GLU A 444 -14.82 -47.14 -40.33
N PRO A 445 -15.03 -46.36 -41.42
CA PRO A 445 -15.49 -44.97 -41.58
C PRO A 445 -16.59 -44.85 -42.68
N ARG A 446 -17.37 -43.75 -42.74
CA ARG A 446 -17.83 -43.10 -44.02
C ARG A 446 -18.78 -41.89 -43.82
N ARG A 447 -18.29 -40.75 -44.32
CA ARG A 447 -18.92 -39.71 -45.16
C ARG A 447 -20.42 -39.34 -45.02
N CYS A 448 -20.62 -38.06 -44.67
CA CYS A 448 -21.62 -37.08 -45.14
C CYS A 448 -23.11 -37.19 -44.74
N SER A 449 -23.64 -36.00 -44.45
CA SER A 449 -25.05 -35.57 -44.46
C SER A 449 -25.85 -35.62 -43.15
N GLU A 450 -26.42 -34.44 -42.87
CA GLU A 450 -27.69 -34.16 -42.21
C GLU A 450 -27.92 -34.57 -40.73
N SER A 451 -28.05 -33.50 -39.93
CA SER A 451 -29.09 -33.27 -38.92
C SER A 451 -29.28 -34.31 -37.82
N TRP A 452 -28.78 -33.98 -36.62
CA TRP A 452 -29.60 -34.10 -35.39
C TRP A 452 -29.49 -32.87 -34.50
N ARG A 453 -30.51 -32.02 -34.59
CA ARG A 453 -31.02 -31.21 -33.49
C ARG A 453 -31.31 -32.10 -32.28
N SER A 454 -30.98 -31.64 -31.07
CA SER A 454 -31.98 -31.18 -30.08
C SER A 454 -31.38 -31.10 -28.66
N LYS A 455 -31.06 -29.89 -28.19
CA LYS A 455 -31.20 -29.51 -26.78
C LYS A 455 -32.16 -28.31 -26.71
N SER A 456 -33.34 -28.59 -26.16
CA SER A 456 -34.45 -27.70 -25.76
C SER A 456 -34.27 -26.18 -25.91
N LYS A 457 -34.91 -25.58 -26.92
CA LYS A 457 -35.26 -24.14 -26.90
C LYS A 457 -36.44 -23.97 -25.94
N ARG A 458 -36.27 -23.22 -24.84
CA ARG A 458 -37.38 -22.76 -23.98
C ARG A 458 -38.45 -22.08 -24.86
N LYS A 459 -39.68 -22.63 -24.85
CA LYS A 459 -40.85 -22.04 -25.52
C LYS A 459 -41.04 -20.59 -25.01
N ARG A 460 -41.04 -19.63 -25.93
CA ARG A 460 -41.25 -18.22 -25.61
C ARG A 460 -42.73 -18.01 -25.28
N MET A 461 -43.07 -17.71 -24.04
CA MET A 461 -44.44 -17.40 -23.64
C MET A 461 -44.72 -15.90 -23.76
N ASP A 462 -45.79 -15.56 -24.49
CA ASP A 462 -46.25 -14.18 -24.62
C ASP A 462 -46.83 -13.64 -23.32
N PHE A 463 -46.81 -12.31 -23.17
CA PHE A 463 -47.41 -11.62 -22.02
C PHE A 463 -48.93 -11.68 -22.13
N SER A 464 -49.60 -12.09 -21.05
CA SER A 464 -51.07 -12.03 -21.00
C SER A 464 -51.56 -10.58 -20.93
N ARG A 465 -52.87 -10.38 -21.16
CA ARG A 465 -53.48 -9.03 -21.09
C ARG A 465 -53.33 -8.42 -19.70
N GLU A 466 -53.41 -9.25 -18.66
CA GLU A 466 -53.25 -8.87 -17.26
C GLU A 466 -51.81 -8.48 -16.95
N GLU A 467 -50.82 -9.25 -17.43
CA GLU A 467 -49.39 -8.90 -17.28
C GLU A 467 -49.04 -7.59 -18.00
N VAL A 468 -49.68 -7.31 -19.15
CA VAL A 468 -49.53 -6.02 -19.85
C VAL A 468 -50.14 -4.89 -19.02
N HIS A 469 -51.30 -5.11 -18.40
CA HIS A 469 -51.91 -4.13 -17.51
C HIS A 469 -51.03 -3.83 -16.28
N TYR A 470 -50.49 -4.85 -15.62
CA TYR A 470 -49.54 -4.69 -14.52
C TYR A 470 -48.29 -3.92 -14.93
N LEU A 471 -47.77 -4.19 -16.12
CA LEU A 471 -46.61 -3.48 -16.67
C LEU A 471 -46.91 -1.99 -16.89
N LEU A 472 -48.05 -1.65 -17.49
CA LEU A 472 -48.42 -0.25 -17.74
C LEU A 472 -48.72 0.51 -16.44
N SER A 473 -49.49 -0.10 -15.53
CA SER A 473 -49.79 0.46 -14.20
C SER A 473 -48.54 0.60 -13.35
N GLY A 474 -47.64 -0.38 -13.40
CA GLY A 474 -46.36 -0.34 -12.72
C GLY A 474 -45.43 0.74 -13.26
N VAL A 475 -45.37 0.96 -14.57
CA VAL A 475 -44.60 2.09 -15.12
C VAL A 475 -45.19 3.43 -14.71
N LYS A 476 -46.52 3.56 -14.66
CA LYS A 476 -47.18 4.80 -14.18
C LYS A 476 -46.85 5.08 -12.70
N LYS A 477 -46.70 4.06 -11.87
CA LYS A 477 -46.47 4.18 -10.43
C LYS A 477 -44.99 4.25 -10.03
N TYR A 478 -44.12 3.47 -10.68
CA TYR A 478 -42.72 3.27 -10.28
C TYR A 478 -41.70 3.72 -11.34
N GLY A 479 -42.15 4.40 -12.42
CA GLY A 479 -41.30 4.81 -13.54
C GLY A 479 -40.66 3.59 -14.24
N PHE A 480 -39.43 3.74 -14.74
CA PHE A 480 -38.72 2.65 -15.42
C PHE A 480 -37.98 1.69 -14.46
N SER A 481 -38.39 1.62 -13.19
CA SER A 481 -37.84 0.68 -12.21
C SER A 481 -38.38 -0.74 -12.42
N TRP A 482 -37.83 -1.45 -13.40
CA TRP A 482 -38.34 -2.75 -13.84
C TRP A 482 -38.33 -3.85 -12.76
N ASN A 483 -37.37 -3.83 -11.83
CA ASN A 483 -37.33 -4.77 -10.72
C ASN A 483 -38.47 -4.47 -9.71
N SER A 484 -38.67 -3.20 -9.37
CA SER A 484 -39.79 -2.79 -8.49
C SER A 484 -41.14 -3.18 -9.10
N ILE A 485 -41.31 -3.00 -10.41
CA ILE A 485 -42.54 -3.43 -11.11
C ILE A 485 -42.69 -4.96 -11.08
N LEU A 486 -41.62 -5.70 -11.38
CA LEU A 486 -41.64 -7.17 -11.40
C LEU A 486 -42.01 -7.76 -10.03
N TRP A 487 -41.57 -7.13 -8.93
CA TRP A 487 -41.86 -7.59 -7.57
C TRP A 487 -43.20 -7.08 -7.01
N SER A 488 -43.73 -5.98 -7.56
CA SER A 488 -44.97 -5.37 -7.07
C SER A 488 -46.25 -5.99 -7.64
N TYR A 489 -46.14 -6.81 -8.70
CA TYR A 489 -47.30 -7.37 -9.39
C TYR A 489 -47.11 -8.87 -9.68
N PRO A 490 -48.20 -9.65 -9.75
CA PRO A 490 -48.13 -11.10 -9.92
C PRO A 490 -47.86 -11.50 -11.38
N PHE A 491 -46.60 -11.34 -11.81
CA PHE A 491 -46.12 -11.82 -13.10
C PHE A 491 -45.90 -13.34 -13.11
N LYS A 492 -46.01 -13.97 -14.28
CA LYS A 492 -45.78 -15.42 -14.38
C LYS A 492 -44.34 -15.79 -14.00
N PRO A 493 -44.12 -16.96 -13.38
CA PRO A 493 -42.78 -17.45 -13.05
C PRO A 493 -41.88 -17.49 -14.28
N GLY A 494 -40.68 -16.91 -14.17
CA GLY A 494 -39.71 -16.80 -15.27
C GLY A 494 -39.74 -15.48 -16.04
N ARG A 495 -40.61 -14.52 -15.69
CA ARG A 495 -40.49 -13.13 -16.16
C ARG A 495 -39.26 -12.46 -15.55
N THR A 496 -38.56 -11.70 -16.37
CA THR A 496 -37.37 -10.94 -15.95
C THR A 496 -37.60 -9.46 -16.19
N SER A 497 -36.94 -8.61 -15.40
CA SER A 497 -37.01 -7.15 -15.55
C SER A 497 -36.60 -6.68 -16.95
N VAL A 498 -35.61 -7.36 -17.56
CA VAL A 498 -35.23 -7.14 -18.97
C VAL A 498 -36.36 -7.52 -19.94
N GLY A 499 -37.11 -8.59 -19.64
CA GLY A 499 -38.27 -9.00 -20.42
C GLY A 499 -39.40 -7.96 -20.39
N LEU A 500 -39.68 -7.40 -19.22
CA LEU A 500 -40.65 -6.32 -19.03
C LEU A 500 -40.24 -5.06 -19.83
N ALA A 501 -38.97 -4.64 -19.72
CA ALA A 501 -38.45 -3.48 -20.45
C ALA A 501 -38.55 -3.63 -21.98
N LYS A 502 -38.29 -4.85 -22.49
CA LYS A 502 -38.44 -5.16 -23.93
C LYS A 502 -39.91 -5.18 -24.37
N LYS A 503 -40.81 -5.71 -23.54
CA LYS A 503 -42.25 -5.73 -23.83
C LYS A 503 -42.83 -4.32 -23.85
N TYR A 504 -42.49 -3.48 -22.86
CA TYR A 504 -42.93 -2.09 -22.78
C TYR A 504 -42.50 -1.28 -24.00
N ARG A 505 -41.22 -1.37 -24.42
CA ARG A 505 -40.75 -0.70 -25.65
C ARG A 505 -41.56 -1.09 -26.89
N ARG A 506 -41.87 -2.37 -27.06
CA ARG A 506 -42.70 -2.83 -28.20
C ARG A 506 -44.14 -2.30 -28.14
N LEU A 507 -44.70 -2.16 -26.95
CA LEU A 507 -46.05 -1.58 -26.76
C LEU A 507 -46.07 -0.08 -27.06
N MET A 508 -44.99 0.66 -26.76
CA MET A 508 -44.90 2.09 -27.07
C MET A 508 -44.72 2.33 -28.57
N VAL A 509 -43.94 1.48 -29.26
CA VAL A 509 -43.77 1.56 -30.72
C VAL A 509 -45.09 1.30 -31.46
N MET A 510 -45.92 0.37 -30.99
CA MET A 510 -47.24 0.08 -31.58
C MET A 510 -48.34 1.11 -31.24
N ARG A 511 -48.09 2.08 -30.36
CA ARG A 511 -49.05 3.15 -30.02
C ARG A 511 -48.81 4.46 -30.79
N GLN A 512 -47.69 4.56 -31.51
CA GLN A 512 -47.29 5.74 -32.30
C GLN A 512 -47.47 5.52 -33.82
N SER A 513 -48.03 4.37 -34.19
CA SER A 513 -48.44 3.94 -35.54
C SER A 513 -49.94 3.72 -35.53
#